data_AF-A0A2V6GIF5-F1
#
_entry.id   AF-A0A2V6GIF5-F1
#
_cell.length_a   1.000
_cell.length_b   1.000
_cell.length_c   1.000
_cell.angle_alpha   90.00
_cell.angle_beta   90.00
_cell.angle_gamma   90.00
#
_symmetry.space_group_name_H-M   'P 1'
#
loop_
_entity.id
_entity.type
_entity.pdbx_description
1 polymer ?
#
loop_
_entity_poly.entity_id
_entity_poly.type
_entity_poly.pdbx_seq_one_letter_code
_entity_poly.pdbx_strand_id
1 'polypeptide(L)'
;MTEKDLPALNIADLQSLLRRREVSPREVLDALRARIEDVDGEVDAYLSTNFEAATKEAEKANVDLPLGGVPIAIKDIISVAGEPCTCASKILRGYRALYDATVIRKLRAAGAIPFGKTNMDEFAMGSPIWTNSPWVRPRKIPVLS
;
A
#
# COMPACT_ATOMS: atom_id res chain seq x y z
N MET A 1 21.33 10.88 -2.23
CA MET A 1 20.13 10.40 -1.53
C MET A 1 20.44 9.03 -0.99
N THR A 2 20.05 8.73 0.24
CA THR A 2 20.13 7.36 0.76
C THR A 2 18.82 6.64 0.45
N GLU A 3 18.84 5.31 0.33
CA GLU A 3 17.62 4.50 0.06
C GLU A 3 16.49 4.78 1.07
N LYS A 4 16.85 5.19 2.30
CA LYS A 4 15.91 5.55 3.37
C LYS A 4 15.10 6.83 3.11
N ASP A 5 15.56 7.69 2.20
CA ASP A 5 14.89 8.95 1.87
C ASP A 5 13.81 8.78 0.79
N LEU A 6 13.87 7.68 0.01
CA LEU A 6 12.94 7.42 -1.09
C LEU A 6 11.47 7.40 -0.68
N PRO A 7 11.07 6.79 0.47
CA PRO A 7 9.68 6.80 0.94
C PRO A 7 9.14 8.19 1.31
N ALA A 8 10.03 9.17 1.56
CA ALA A 8 9.65 10.52 1.96
C ALA A 8 9.49 11.49 0.79
N LEU A 9 9.83 11.07 -0.44
CA LEU A 9 9.69 11.88 -1.64
C LEU A 9 8.22 12.05 -2.04
N ASN A 10 7.90 13.17 -2.67
CA ASN A 10 6.62 13.31 -3.34
C ASN A 10 6.61 12.49 -4.65
N ILE A 11 5.43 12.23 -5.18
CA ILE A 11 5.25 11.39 -6.37
C ILE A 11 5.96 11.98 -7.60
N ALA A 12 5.98 13.31 -7.75
CA ALA A 12 6.59 13.96 -8.91
C ALA A 12 8.11 13.81 -8.92
N ASP A 13 8.76 13.97 -7.76
CA ASP A 13 10.19 13.77 -7.59
C ASP A 13 10.56 12.31 -7.81
N LEU A 14 9.81 11.38 -7.22
CA LEU A 14 10.00 9.94 -7.42
C LEU A 14 9.90 9.57 -8.91
N GLN A 15 8.90 10.08 -9.62
CA GLN A 15 8.76 9.85 -11.06
C GLN A 15 9.89 10.44 -11.89
N SER A 16 10.37 11.62 -11.51
CA SER A 16 11.53 12.24 -12.16
C SER A 16 12.75 11.32 -12.05
N LEU A 17 13.01 10.77 -10.87
CA LEU A 17 14.12 9.84 -10.64
C LEU A 17 13.94 8.52 -11.41
N LEU A 18 12.73 7.96 -11.42
CA LEU A 18 12.40 6.74 -12.18
C LEU A 18 12.58 6.93 -13.69
N ARG A 19 12.15 8.07 -14.24
CA ARG A 19 12.30 8.41 -15.67
C ARG A 19 13.76 8.65 -16.05
N ARG A 20 14.53 9.26 -15.16
CA ARG A 20 15.99 9.45 -15.33
C ARG A 20 16.77 8.16 -15.09
N ARG A 21 16.11 7.08 -14.64
CA ARG A 21 16.72 5.80 -14.26
C ARG A 21 17.79 5.95 -13.18
N GLU A 22 17.67 6.99 -12.35
CA GLU A 22 18.51 7.19 -11.16
C GLU A 22 18.14 6.20 -10.06
N VAL A 23 16.88 5.76 -10.05
CA VAL A 23 16.32 4.70 -9.21
C VAL A 23 15.42 3.80 -10.03
N SER A 24 15.32 2.54 -9.63
CA SER A 24 14.45 1.54 -10.22
C SER A 24 13.17 1.36 -9.40
N PRO A 25 12.03 0.97 -10.00
CA PRO A 25 10.80 0.67 -9.27
C PRO A 25 10.99 -0.39 -8.17
N ARG A 26 11.96 -1.30 -8.37
CA ARG A 26 12.31 -2.32 -7.39
C ARG A 26 13.01 -1.75 -6.15
N GLU A 27 14.01 -0.88 -6.34
CA GLU A 27 14.68 -0.19 -5.22
C GLU A 27 13.70 0.65 -4.41
N VAL A 28 12.73 1.29 -5.08
CA VAL A 28 11.67 2.05 -4.41
C VAL A 28 10.77 1.14 -3.57
N LEU A 29 10.37 -0.03 -4.09
CA LEU A 29 9.60 -1.01 -3.35
C LEU A 29 10.38 -1.57 -2.15
N ASP A 30 11.67 -1.87 -2.33
CA ASP A 30 12.52 -2.41 -1.27
C ASP A 30 12.72 -1.37 -0.14
N ALA A 31 12.93 -0.10 -0.50
CA ALA A 31 13.00 1.00 0.46
C ALA A 31 11.68 1.18 1.23
N LEU A 32 10.52 1.08 0.56
CA LEU A 32 9.22 1.12 1.21
C LEU A 32 8.98 -0.06 2.13
N ARG A 33 9.35 -1.27 1.69
CA ARG A 33 9.27 -2.47 2.51
C ARG A 33 10.05 -2.31 3.81
N ALA A 34 11.31 -1.87 3.71
CA ALA A 34 12.15 -1.64 4.89
C ALA A 34 11.53 -0.62 5.84
N ARG A 35 10.90 0.44 5.30
CA ARG A 35 10.20 1.44 6.11
C ARG A 35 8.95 0.90 6.79
N ILE A 36 8.18 0.05 6.10
CA ILE A 36 6.99 -0.60 6.65
C ILE A 36 7.39 -1.55 7.78
N GLU A 37 8.42 -2.38 7.57
CA GLU A 37 8.92 -3.31 8.59
C GLU A 37 9.41 -2.59 9.86
N ASP A 38 9.94 -1.36 9.73
CA ASP A 38 10.41 -0.52 10.84
C ASP A 38 9.28 0.18 11.61
N VAL A 39 8.18 0.56 10.94
CA VAL A 39 7.16 1.47 11.51
C VAL A 39 5.80 0.80 11.73
N ASP A 40 5.42 -0.15 10.89
CA ASP A 40 4.05 -0.68 10.88
C ASP A 40 3.71 -1.49 12.12
N GLY A 41 4.73 -1.99 12.85
CA GLY A 41 4.53 -2.63 14.15
C GLY A 41 3.94 -1.70 15.22
N GLU A 42 4.09 -0.37 15.07
CA GLU A 42 3.48 0.61 15.96
C GLU A 42 2.19 1.23 15.40
N VAL A 43 2.09 1.32 14.06
CA VAL A 43 0.99 2.01 13.36
C VAL A 43 -0.18 1.08 13.04
N ASP A 44 0.10 -0.19 12.71
CA ASP A 44 -0.88 -1.21 12.30
C ASP A 44 -1.73 -0.77 11.09
N ALA A 45 -1.03 -0.24 10.06
CA ALA A 45 -1.64 0.34 8.87
C ALA A 45 -1.93 -0.68 7.76
N TYR A 46 -1.20 -1.80 7.67
CA TYR A 46 -1.39 -2.80 6.62
C TYR A 46 -2.00 -4.09 7.18
N LEU A 47 -3.09 -4.56 6.56
CA LEU A 47 -3.69 -5.88 6.86
C LEU A 47 -2.96 -7.00 6.15
N SER A 48 -2.49 -6.74 4.93
CA SER A 48 -1.68 -7.69 4.17
C SER A 48 -0.83 -6.94 3.15
N THR A 49 0.41 -7.36 3.01
CA THR A 49 1.32 -6.88 1.96
C THR A 49 1.61 -8.02 0.99
N ASN A 50 1.77 -7.71 -0.30
CA ASN A 50 2.10 -8.67 -1.34
C ASN A 50 3.33 -8.19 -2.11
N PHE A 51 4.46 -8.14 -1.41
CA PHE A 51 5.72 -7.65 -1.98
C PHE A 51 6.18 -8.51 -3.15
N GLU A 52 5.95 -9.82 -3.14
CA GLU A 52 6.35 -10.69 -4.25
C GLU A 52 5.63 -10.35 -5.57
N ALA A 53 4.31 -10.12 -5.51
CA ALA A 53 3.56 -9.67 -6.67
C ALA A 53 3.99 -8.26 -7.11
N ALA A 54 4.18 -7.35 -6.16
CA ALA A 54 4.64 -5.99 -6.43
C ALA A 54 6.02 -5.98 -7.12
N THR A 55 6.97 -6.83 -6.71
CA THR A 55 8.29 -6.96 -7.35
C THR A 55 8.16 -7.44 -8.80
N LYS A 56 7.30 -8.43 -9.07
CA LYS A 56 7.05 -8.93 -10.45
C LYS A 56 6.43 -7.85 -11.33
N GLU A 57 5.60 -6.98 -10.76
CA GLU A 57 5.03 -5.84 -11.47
C GLU A 57 6.05 -4.72 -11.68
N ALA A 58 6.91 -4.45 -10.71
CA ALA A 58 8.01 -3.49 -10.81
C ALA A 58 9.00 -3.82 -11.93
N GLU A 59 9.29 -5.10 -12.15
CA GLU A 59 10.15 -5.55 -13.25
C GLU A 59 9.54 -5.26 -14.64
N LYS A 60 8.21 -5.15 -14.73
CA LYS A 60 7.47 -4.88 -15.97
C LYS A 60 6.95 -3.44 -16.05
N ALA A 61 7.29 -2.61 -15.06
CA ALA A 61 6.73 -1.27 -14.95
C ALA A 61 7.26 -0.37 -16.07
N ASN A 62 6.34 0.28 -16.77
CA ASN A 62 6.69 1.31 -17.75
C ASN A 62 6.73 2.67 -17.04
N VAL A 63 7.94 3.19 -16.79
CA VAL A 63 8.20 4.47 -16.10
C VAL A 63 7.77 5.71 -16.91
N ASP A 64 7.50 5.56 -18.21
CA ASP A 64 7.01 6.66 -19.06
C ASP A 64 5.52 6.93 -18.85
N LEU A 65 4.79 6.03 -18.18
CA LEU A 65 3.39 6.21 -17.85
C LEU A 65 3.19 7.25 -16.72
N PRO A 66 1.96 7.78 -16.56
CA PRO A 66 1.67 8.83 -15.58
C PRO A 66 1.90 8.45 -14.10
N LEU A 67 1.91 7.17 -13.76
CA LEU A 67 2.22 6.60 -12.44
C LEU A 67 3.21 5.43 -12.56
N GLY A 68 3.99 5.40 -13.65
CA GLY A 68 4.90 4.32 -13.99
C GLY A 68 5.90 4.01 -12.88
N GLY A 69 5.80 2.82 -12.29
CA GLY A 69 6.72 2.37 -11.24
C GLY A 69 6.42 2.93 -9.85
N VAL A 70 5.31 3.66 -9.67
CA VAL A 70 4.91 4.22 -8.38
C VAL A 70 4.14 3.16 -7.57
N PRO A 71 4.65 2.75 -6.41
CA PRO A 71 3.95 1.82 -5.53
C PRO A 71 2.76 2.48 -4.83
N ILE A 72 1.63 1.77 -4.76
CA ILE A 72 0.40 2.26 -4.16
C ILE A 72 -0.17 1.25 -3.15
N ALA A 73 -0.60 1.79 -2.01
CA ALA A 73 -1.36 1.05 -1.00
C ALA A 73 -2.86 1.21 -1.28
N ILE A 74 -3.62 0.13 -1.16
CA ILE A 74 -5.04 0.08 -1.54
C ILE A 74 -5.87 -0.28 -0.32
N LYS A 75 -6.89 0.53 -0.03
CA LYS A 75 -7.82 0.23 1.06
C LYS A 75 -8.52 -1.13 0.87
N ASP A 76 -8.68 -1.90 1.95
CA ASP A 76 -9.28 -3.25 1.91
C ASP A 76 -10.80 -3.32 1.64
N ILE A 77 -11.36 -2.27 1.04
CA ILE A 77 -12.70 -2.23 0.46
C ILE A 77 -12.68 -2.31 -1.08
N ILE A 78 -11.51 -2.08 -1.69
CA ILE A 78 -11.35 -2.05 -3.13
C ILE A 78 -10.85 -3.41 -3.60
N SER A 79 -11.62 -4.06 -4.49
CA SER A 79 -11.25 -5.36 -5.05
C SER A 79 -10.01 -5.27 -5.94
N VAL A 80 -9.00 -6.10 -5.63
CA VAL A 80 -7.80 -6.33 -6.44
C VAL A 80 -7.75 -7.82 -6.77
N ALA A 81 -7.74 -8.16 -8.06
CA ALA A 81 -7.83 -9.54 -8.52
C ALA A 81 -6.73 -10.41 -7.90
N GLY A 82 -7.13 -11.53 -7.28
CA GLY A 82 -6.20 -12.46 -6.63
C GLY A 82 -5.80 -12.09 -5.21
N GLU A 83 -6.05 -10.86 -4.74
CA GLU A 83 -5.77 -10.43 -3.37
C GLU A 83 -6.96 -10.67 -2.44
N PRO A 84 -6.71 -10.86 -1.12
CA PRO A 84 -7.76 -10.83 -0.12
C PRO A 84 -8.52 -9.51 -0.18
N CYS A 85 -9.85 -9.58 -0.09
CA CYS A 85 -10.71 -8.41 0.03
C CYS A 85 -11.67 -8.69 1.18
N THR A 86 -11.22 -8.41 2.40
CA THR A 86 -11.95 -8.83 3.61
C THR A 86 -12.92 -7.76 4.10
N CYS A 87 -12.82 -6.53 3.61
CA CYS A 87 -13.58 -5.37 4.11
C CYS A 87 -13.48 -5.21 5.64
N ALA A 88 -12.36 -5.69 6.23
CA ALA A 88 -12.15 -5.84 7.66
C ALA A 88 -13.26 -6.60 8.43
N SER A 89 -14.06 -7.43 7.73
CA SER A 89 -15.17 -8.19 8.33
C SER A 89 -14.84 -9.66 8.51
N LYS A 90 -15.31 -10.23 9.63
CA LYS A 90 -15.19 -11.68 9.91
C LYS A 90 -16.01 -12.54 8.92
N ILE A 91 -17.02 -11.97 8.25
CA ILE A 91 -17.88 -12.69 7.30
C ILE A 91 -17.14 -13.02 5.99
N LEU A 92 -16.20 -12.17 5.56
CA LEU A 92 -15.46 -12.33 4.29
C LEU A 92 -14.05 -12.91 4.50
N ARG A 93 -13.80 -13.53 5.66
CA ARG A 93 -12.50 -14.12 5.99
C ARG A 93 -12.22 -15.31 5.04
N GLY A 94 -11.48 -15.05 3.97
CA GLY A 94 -11.16 -16.03 2.92
C GLY A 94 -11.62 -15.64 1.51
N TYR A 95 -12.36 -14.54 1.34
CA TYR A 95 -12.73 -14.05 0.01
C TYR A 95 -11.53 -13.42 -0.69
N ARG A 96 -11.18 -13.98 -1.86
CA ARG A 96 -10.23 -13.38 -2.80
C ARG A 96 -11.03 -12.77 -3.94
N ALA A 97 -10.72 -11.52 -4.28
CA ALA A 97 -11.42 -10.85 -5.35
C ALA A 97 -11.12 -11.53 -6.70
N LEU A 98 -12.18 -11.83 -7.47
CA LEU A 98 -12.07 -12.45 -8.80
C LEU A 98 -11.81 -11.42 -9.92
N TYR A 99 -11.95 -10.13 -9.63
CA TYR A 99 -11.77 -9.05 -10.58
C TYR A 99 -11.15 -7.82 -9.92
N ASP A 100 -10.44 -7.02 -10.74
CA ASP A 100 -9.98 -5.69 -10.35
C ASP A 100 -11.13 -4.70 -10.41
N ALA A 101 -11.31 -3.91 -9.36
CA ALA A 101 -12.19 -2.75 -9.41
C ALA A 101 -11.75 -1.77 -10.52
N THR A 102 -12.70 -1.03 -11.08
CA THR A 102 -12.43 -0.08 -12.18
C THR A 102 -11.30 0.90 -11.86
N VAL A 103 -11.21 1.34 -10.60
CA VAL A 103 -10.12 2.22 -10.13
C VAL A 103 -8.76 1.54 -10.19
N ILE A 104 -8.67 0.26 -9.83
CA ILE A 104 -7.43 -0.52 -9.89
C ILE A 104 -7.01 -0.74 -11.34
N ARG A 105 -7.94 -1.05 -12.24
CA ARG A 105 -7.66 -1.16 -13.67
C ARG A 105 -7.10 0.16 -14.23
N LYS A 106 -7.66 1.30 -13.85
CA LYS A 106 -7.16 2.62 -14.26
C LYS A 106 -5.78 2.93 -13.68
N LEU A 107 -5.54 2.61 -12.41
CA LEU A 107 -4.24 2.83 -11.75
C LEU A 107 -3.15 1.94 -12.36
N ARG A 108 -3.45 0.66 -12.60
CA ARG A 108 -2.55 -0.26 -13.31
C ARG A 108 -2.27 0.21 -14.75
N ALA A 109 -3.29 0.69 -15.47
CA ALA A 109 -3.12 1.26 -16.80
C ALA A 109 -2.26 2.55 -16.80
N ALA A 110 -2.26 3.30 -15.69
CA ALA A 110 -1.36 4.43 -15.48
C ALA A 110 0.05 4.00 -15.03
N GLY A 111 0.32 2.70 -14.83
CA GLY A 111 1.63 2.16 -14.47
C GLY A 111 1.90 2.06 -12.97
N ALA A 112 0.89 2.29 -12.12
CA ALA A 112 1.02 2.16 -10.67
C ALA A 112 1.12 0.68 -10.25
N ILE A 113 1.81 0.43 -9.13
CA ILE A 113 2.08 -0.91 -8.60
C ILE A 113 1.36 -1.11 -7.26
N PRO A 114 0.22 -1.79 -7.22
CA PRO A 114 -0.40 -2.29 -5.99
C PRO A 114 0.59 -3.14 -5.18
N PHE A 115 0.80 -2.83 -3.90
CA PHE A 115 1.68 -3.64 -3.04
C PHE A 115 1.08 -4.07 -1.71
N GLY A 116 -0.03 -3.47 -1.26
CA GLY A 116 -0.59 -3.80 0.04
C GLY A 116 -2.02 -3.33 0.25
N LYS A 117 -2.71 -4.05 1.12
CA LYS A 117 -4.06 -3.79 1.60
C LYS A 117 -3.98 -3.05 2.92
N THR A 118 -4.52 -1.84 2.99
CA THR A 118 -4.49 -1.04 4.23
C THR A 118 -5.69 -1.37 5.13
N ASN A 119 -5.45 -1.26 6.43
CA ASN A 119 -6.43 -1.43 7.48
C ASN A 119 -7.55 -0.39 7.39
N MET A 120 -8.73 -0.77 7.88
CA MET A 120 -9.93 0.06 7.89
C MET A 120 -10.93 -0.45 8.93
N ASP A 121 -11.80 0.44 9.40
CA ASP A 121 -12.99 0.01 10.15
C ASP A 121 -13.88 -0.89 9.30
N GLU A 122 -14.46 -1.90 9.94
CA GLU A 122 -15.36 -2.88 9.33
C GLU A 122 -16.46 -2.16 8.51
N PHE A 123 -16.56 -2.50 7.21
CA PHE A 123 -17.51 -1.89 6.25
C PHE A 123 -17.43 -0.37 6.04
N ALA A 124 -16.34 0.30 6.44
CA ALA A 124 -16.23 1.76 6.38
C ALA A 124 -17.33 2.49 7.18
N MET A 125 -17.92 1.82 8.18
CA MET A 125 -18.88 2.41 9.13
C MET A 125 -18.23 2.53 10.51
N GLY A 126 -17.42 3.56 10.71
CA GLY A 126 -16.76 3.88 11.98
C GLY A 126 -16.05 5.23 11.92
N SER A 127 -16.00 5.98 13.03
CA SER A 127 -15.36 7.30 13.12
C SER A 127 -13.98 7.31 13.80
N PRO A 128 -13.62 6.35 14.67
CA PRO A 128 -12.21 6.12 15.01
C PRO A 128 -11.73 4.79 14.40
N ILE A 129 -10.84 4.89 13.41
CA ILE A 129 -10.04 3.74 12.97
C ILE A 129 -9.13 3.29 14.12
N TRP A 130 -9.07 1.99 14.42
CA TRP A 130 -8.05 1.41 15.31
C TRP A 130 -6.66 1.31 14.66
N THR A 131 -6.32 2.26 13.80
CA THR A 131 -4.93 2.50 13.38
C THR A 131 -4.37 3.51 14.36
N ASN A 132 -3.24 3.18 15.01
CA ASN A 132 -2.57 4.17 15.85
C ASN A 132 -2.16 5.34 14.97
N SER A 133 -2.61 6.55 15.33
CA SER A 133 -2.17 7.73 14.61
C SER A 133 -0.65 7.84 14.75
N PRO A 134 0.13 7.94 13.65
CA PRO A 134 1.59 8.07 13.73
C PRO A 134 2.04 9.36 14.47
N TRP A 135 1.10 10.27 14.74
CA TRP A 135 1.29 11.54 15.44
C TRP A 135 0.82 11.51 16.90
N VAL A 136 0.11 10.46 17.34
CA VAL A 136 -0.46 10.35 18.69
C VAL A 136 -0.04 9.00 19.28
N ARG A 137 0.80 9.03 20.33
CA ARG A 137 1.17 7.81 21.06
C ARG A 137 -0.09 7.04 21.49
N PRO A 138 -0.11 5.70 21.44
CA PRO A 138 -1.28 4.92 21.83
C PRO A 138 -1.62 5.20 23.30
N ARG A 139 -2.66 6.00 23.54
CA ARG A 139 -3.39 5.94 24.81
C ARG A 139 -4.29 4.71 24.68
N LYS A 140 -3.88 3.60 25.29
CA LYS A 140 -4.81 2.52 25.64
C LYS A 140 -5.97 3.18 26.39
N ILE A 141 -7.13 3.28 25.76
CA ILE A 141 -8.37 3.58 26.48
C ILE A 141 -8.59 2.36 27.39
N PRO A 142 -8.60 2.53 28.72
CA PRO A 142 -8.81 1.40 29.62
C PRO A 142 -10.23 0.88 29.39
N VAL A 143 -10.35 -0.32 28.83
CA VAL A 143 -11.60 -1.08 28.88
C VAL A 143 -11.72 -1.56 30.33
N LEU A 144 -12.76 -1.09 31.01
CA LEU A 144 -13.17 -1.58 32.32
C LEU A 144 -13.35 -3.11 32.24
N SER A 145 -12.54 -3.83 33.00
CA SER A 145 -12.78 -5.23 33.37
C SER A 145 -13.90 -5.34 34.38
#